data_AF-A0A6L8A586-F1
#
_entry.id   AF-A0A6L8A586-F1
#
_cell.length_a   1.000
_cell.length_b   1.000
_cell.length_c   1.000
_cell.angle_alpha   90.00
_cell.angle_beta   90.00
_cell.angle_gamma   90.00
#
_symmetry.space_group_name_H-M   'P 1'
#
loop_
_entity.id
_entity.type
_entity.pdbx_description
1 polymer ?
#
loop_
_entity_poly.entity_id
_entity_poly.type
_entity_poly.pdbx_seq_one_letter_code
_entity_poly.pdbx_strand_id
1 'polypeptide(L)'
;MLLAYDIMDVPVGQQAAPRVYLKATLAPQAVDGAVTPEMLATTLARIAGREDHTRESRALTRTLEALPSDAEPVFVAPTPERGPGSVRLVVAEVPAPEVGPFLDRLEWPGSASPVLRFLSGIEGVADRFMMAFDVTADGALPRLGLEMYPTGAGRADYRALLTTWLTTTRADWRSLTERLIEMELCLPAKADGLLSWPKYETVFGREEVFRLHMGINHVKIVIGGERLQAKAYAGLKFAPLDSQP
;
A
#
# COMPACT_ATOMS: atom_id res chain seq x y z
N MET A 1 -5.60 -13.65 5.92
CA MET A 1 -5.25 -13.78 4.49
C MET A 1 -5.71 -12.53 3.77
N LEU A 2 -4.88 -11.95 2.89
CA LEU A 2 -5.28 -10.80 2.07
C LEU A 2 -5.52 -11.29 0.63
N LEU A 3 -6.72 -11.09 0.12
CA LEU A 3 -7.10 -11.38 -1.26
C LEU A 3 -7.03 -10.08 -2.06
N ALA A 4 -6.28 -10.08 -3.16
CA ALA A 4 -6.29 -8.97 -4.11
C ALA A 4 -7.43 -9.20 -5.11
N TYR A 5 -8.31 -8.22 -5.29
CA TYR A 5 -9.38 -8.26 -6.27
C TYR A 5 -9.25 -7.08 -7.24
N ASP A 6 -9.07 -7.38 -8.51
CA ASP A 6 -9.06 -6.35 -9.54
C ASP A 6 -10.49 -5.85 -9.77
N ILE A 7 -10.70 -4.56 -9.51
CA ILE A 7 -12.00 -3.89 -9.72
C ILE A 7 -12.17 -3.37 -11.16
N MET A 8 -11.14 -3.58 -11.99
CA MET A 8 -11.17 -3.47 -13.45
C MET A 8 -10.66 -4.78 -14.07
N ASP A 9 -11.02 -5.08 -15.32
CA ASP A 9 -10.50 -6.28 -15.99
C ASP A 9 -8.99 -6.20 -16.21
N VAL A 10 -8.27 -7.25 -15.82
CA VAL A 10 -6.81 -7.37 -16.00
C VAL A 10 -6.50 -8.47 -17.01
N PRO A 11 -5.72 -8.18 -18.07
CA PRO A 11 -5.32 -9.19 -19.05
C PRO A 11 -4.53 -10.34 -18.41
N VAL A 12 -4.78 -11.58 -18.88
CA VAL A 12 -4.21 -12.83 -18.36
C VAL A 12 -2.66 -12.84 -18.29
N GLY A 13 -1.98 -12.05 -19.12
CA GLY A 13 -0.51 -11.91 -19.12
C GLY A 13 0.08 -10.94 -18.06
N GLN A 14 -0.74 -10.37 -17.17
CA GLN A 14 -0.29 -9.38 -16.17
C GLN A 14 -0.31 -9.90 -14.72
N GLN A 15 -0.48 -11.20 -14.50
CA GLN A 15 -0.41 -11.80 -13.16
C GLN A 15 1.02 -11.74 -12.59
N ALA A 16 1.16 -11.25 -11.36
CA ALA A 16 2.46 -11.09 -10.70
C ALA A 16 2.76 -12.28 -9.77
N ALA A 17 4.04 -12.67 -9.68
CA ALA A 17 4.51 -13.65 -8.71
C ALA A 17 4.29 -13.17 -7.26
N PRO A 18 4.12 -14.08 -6.29
CA PRO A 18 4.00 -13.71 -4.88
C PRO A 18 5.22 -12.93 -4.40
N ARG A 19 4.99 -11.92 -3.55
CA ARG A 19 6.03 -10.99 -3.07
C ARG A 19 6.13 -11.08 -1.55
N VAL A 20 7.36 -11.00 -1.04
CA VAL A 20 7.65 -10.90 0.39
C VAL A 20 7.86 -9.43 0.73
N TYR A 21 6.99 -8.88 1.58
CA TYR A 21 7.14 -7.55 2.15
C TYR A 21 7.69 -7.67 3.56
N LEU A 22 8.77 -6.95 3.83
CA LEU A 22 9.36 -6.80 5.15
C LEU A 22 8.82 -5.52 5.77
N LYS A 23 8.36 -5.59 7.02
CA LYS A 23 8.03 -4.39 7.77
C LYS A 23 9.32 -3.66 8.11
N ALA A 24 9.43 -2.42 7.65
CA ALA A 24 10.59 -1.58 7.86
C ALA A 24 10.26 -0.60 8.98
N THR A 25 10.55 -0.91 10.23
CA THR A 25 10.60 0.12 11.27
C THR A 25 12.00 0.73 11.22
N LEU A 26 12.19 1.72 10.35
CA LEU A 26 13.47 2.41 10.20
C LEU A 26 13.56 3.52 11.25
N ALA A 27 14.46 3.38 12.22
CA ALA A 27 14.79 4.48 13.11
C ALA A 27 15.86 5.37 12.45
N PRO A 28 15.74 6.71 12.49
CA PRO A 28 16.75 7.64 11.96
C PRO A 28 18.12 7.51 12.66
N GLN A 29 18.15 6.94 13.86
CA GLN A 29 19.37 6.68 14.62
C GLN A 29 19.34 5.25 15.15
N ALA A 30 20.52 4.62 15.24
CA ALA A 30 20.71 3.28 15.80
C ALA A 30 20.36 3.27 17.30
N VAL A 31 19.07 3.16 17.61
CA VAL A 31 18.62 2.65 18.90
C VAL A 31 18.90 1.15 18.88
N ASP A 32 19.35 0.59 20.00
CA ASP A 32 19.72 -0.83 20.08
C ASP A 32 18.55 -1.72 19.56
N GLY A 33 18.81 -2.51 18.51
CA GLY A 33 17.80 -3.33 17.81
C GLY A 33 17.04 -2.67 16.65
N ALA A 34 17.31 -1.41 16.29
CA ALA A 34 16.73 -0.77 15.11
C ALA A 34 17.29 -1.35 13.81
N VAL A 35 16.42 -1.55 12.83
CA VAL A 35 16.82 -2.03 11.51
C VAL A 35 17.53 -0.89 10.77
N THR A 36 18.78 -1.12 10.34
CA THR A 36 19.52 -0.14 9.52
C THR A 36 19.22 -0.31 8.03
N PRO A 37 19.41 0.75 7.20
CA PRO A 37 19.29 0.62 5.74
C PRO A 37 20.17 -0.48 5.16
N GLU A 38 21.37 -0.67 5.71
CA GLU A 38 22.31 -1.71 5.27
C GLU A 38 21.83 -3.12 5.59
N MET A 39 21.24 -3.33 6.78
CA MET A 39 20.61 -4.60 7.14
C MET A 39 19.43 -4.92 6.22
N LEU A 40 18.61 -3.91 5.86
CA LEU A 40 17.55 -4.08 4.87
C LEU A 40 18.12 -4.44 3.51
N ALA A 41 19.11 -3.70 3.01
CA ALA A 41 19.74 -3.98 1.72
C ALA A 41 20.26 -5.42 1.63
N THR A 42 21.00 -5.86 2.65
CA THR A 42 21.51 -7.24 2.75
C THR A 42 20.38 -8.27 2.73
N THR A 43 19.32 -8.02 3.50
CA THR A 43 18.17 -8.93 3.58
C THR A 43 17.41 -9.01 2.25
N LEU A 44 17.18 -7.86 1.60
CA LEU A 44 16.50 -7.78 0.31
C LEU A 44 17.30 -8.49 -0.80
N ALA A 45 18.62 -8.31 -0.84
CA ALA A 45 19.48 -9.01 -1.77
C ALA A 45 19.38 -10.53 -1.58
N ARG A 46 19.43 -11.01 -0.33
CA ARG A 46 19.30 -12.46 -0.02
C ARG A 46 17.94 -13.02 -0.40
N ILE A 47 16.85 -12.31 -0.14
CA ILE A 47 15.50 -12.73 -0.59
C ILE A 47 15.44 -12.80 -2.11
N ALA A 48 16.14 -11.89 -2.80
CA ALA A 48 16.28 -11.91 -4.25
C ALA A 48 17.34 -12.93 -4.77
N GLY A 49 17.91 -13.76 -3.89
CA GLY A 49 18.91 -14.78 -4.26
C GLY A 49 20.29 -14.24 -4.62
N ARG A 50 20.67 -13.07 -4.11
CA ARG A 50 21.96 -12.40 -4.35
C ARG A 50 22.77 -12.19 -3.07
N GLU A 51 24.09 -12.27 -3.20
CA GLU A 51 25.04 -11.93 -2.12
C GLU A 51 25.42 -10.44 -2.13
N ASP A 52 25.60 -9.86 -3.32
CA ASP A 52 25.87 -8.43 -3.49
C ASP A 52 24.59 -7.60 -3.31
N HIS A 53 24.64 -6.70 -2.33
CA HIS A 53 23.57 -5.79 -1.91
C HIS A 53 23.88 -4.31 -2.21
N THR A 54 24.97 -4.02 -2.92
CA THR A 54 25.41 -2.64 -3.23
C THR A 54 24.32 -1.84 -3.93
N ARG A 55 23.56 -2.48 -4.81
CA ARG A 55 22.49 -1.81 -5.58
C ARG A 55 21.32 -1.42 -4.68
N GLU A 56 20.87 -2.33 -3.82
CA GLU A 56 19.82 -2.08 -2.84
C GLU A 56 20.23 -1.03 -1.82
N SER A 57 21.47 -1.09 -1.33
CA SER A 57 22.00 -0.12 -0.36
C SER A 57 21.98 1.29 -0.97
N ARG A 58 22.47 1.45 -2.20
CA ARG A 58 22.40 2.75 -2.91
C ARG A 58 20.94 3.21 -3.13
N ALA A 59 20.06 2.31 -3.56
CA ALA A 59 18.66 2.64 -3.81
C ALA A 59 17.94 3.09 -2.52
N LEU A 60 18.13 2.36 -1.42
CA LEU A 60 17.55 2.68 -0.12
C LEU A 60 18.09 4.00 0.42
N THR A 61 19.41 4.19 0.47
CA THR A 61 20.02 5.43 0.98
C THR A 61 19.50 6.67 0.27
N ARG A 62 19.55 6.70 -1.07
CA ARG A 62 19.01 7.82 -1.87
C ARG A 62 17.53 8.09 -1.57
N THR A 63 16.74 7.03 -1.48
CA THR A 63 15.30 7.16 -1.25
C THR A 63 15.00 7.71 0.13
N LEU A 64 15.67 7.19 1.16
CA LEU A 64 15.48 7.60 2.55
C LEU A 64 15.91 9.06 2.76
N GLU A 65 16.98 9.51 2.09
CA GLU A 65 17.41 10.91 2.11
C GLU A 65 16.41 11.85 1.41
N ALA A 66 15.64 11.36 0.43
CA ALA A 66 14.64 12.15 -0.29
C ALA A 66 13.29 12.27 0.44
N LEU A 67 13.03 11.41 1.44
CA LEU A 67 11.75 11.38 2.13
C LEU A 67 11.46 12.70 2.87
N PRO A 68 10.19 13.14 2.90
CA PRO A 68 9.75 14.19 3.83
C PRO A 68 10.08 13.81 5.29
N SER A 69 10.30 14.80 6.15
CA SER A 69 10.66 14.58 7.57
C SER A 69 9.63 13.74 8.33
N ASP A 70 8.37 13.88 7.98
CA ASP A 70 7.26 13.22 8.67
C ASP A 70 6.90 11.86 8.03
N ALA A 71 7.52 11.52 6.91
CA ALA A 71 7.23 10.30 6.18
C ALA A 71 7.85 9.08 6.87
N GLU A 72 7.08 8.00 6.94
CA GLU A 72 7.44 6.78 7.64
C GLU A 72 7.54 5.63 6.64
N PRO A 73 8.74 5.04 6.42
CA PRO A 73 8.85 3.77 5.73
C PRO A 73 8.03 2.71 6.48
N VAL A 74 7.14 2.00 5.77
CA VAL A 74 6.28 0.98 6.36
C VAL A 74 6.71 -0.41 5.91
N PHE A 75 6.87 -0.59 4.60
CA PHE A 75 7.27 -1.85 4.01
C PHE A 75 8.37 -1.67 2.97
N VAL A 76 9.25 -2.67 2.88
CA VAL A 76 10.20 -2.82 1.79
C VAL A 76 10.10 -4.23 1.20
N ALA A 77 10.28 -4.36 -0.11
CA ALA A 77 10.27 -5.66 -0.79
C ALA A 77 11.23 -5.66 -1.98
N PRO A 78 11.91 -6.77 -2.28
CA PRO A 78 12.66 -6.89 -3.52
C PRO A 78 11.68 -7.06 -4.69
N THR A 79 11.99 -6.43 -5.82
CA THR A 79 11.20 -6.51 -7.05
C THR A 79 12.09 -6.86 -8.25
N PRO A 80 12.72 -8.06 -8.27
CA PRO A 80 13.70 -8.41 -9.29
C PRO A 80 13.12 -8.41 -10.72
N GLU A 81 11.80 -8.60 -10.86
CA GLU A 81 11.10 -8.52 -12.14
C GLU A 81 11.03 -7.10 -12.73
N ARG A 82 11.37 -6.08 -11.94
CA ARG A 82 11.41 -4.67 -12.36
C ARG A 82 12.82 -4.20 -12.74
N GLY A 83 13.82 -5.00 -12.43
CA GLY A 83 15.21 -4.73 -12.75
C GLY A 83 16.16 -5.20 -11.66
N PRO A 84 17.46 -5.35 -11.97
CA PRO A 84 18.45 -5.76 -10.98
C PRO A 84 18.57 -4.75 -9.83
N GLY A 85 18.52 -5.23 -8.59
CA GLY A 85 18.59 -4.36 -7.41
C GLY A 85 17.35 -3.50 -7.18
N SER A 86 16.23 -3.78 -7.87
CA SER A 86 15.01 -3.01 -7.66
C SER A 86 14.36 -3.35 -6.32
N VAL A 87 13.96 -2.30 -5.61
CA VAL A 87 13.31 -2.34 -4.30
C VAL A 87 12.00 -1.57 -4.37
N ARG A 88 10.93 -2.16 -3.87
CA ARG A 88 9.69 -1.46 -3.57
C ARG A 88 9.74 -0.89 -2.17
N LEU A 89 9.41 0.38 -2.02
CA LEU A 89 9.08 0.98 -0.74
C LEU A 89 7.59 1.29 -0.68
N VAL A 90 7.01 1.09 0.51
CA VAL A 90 5.70 1.62 0.89
C VAL A 90 5.95 2.58 2.04
N VAL A 91 5.59 3.85 1.85
CA VAL A 91 5.77 4.91 2.83
C VAL A 91 4.43 5.50 3.21
N ALA A 92 4.25 5.81 4.49
CA ALA A 92 3.09 6.47 5.03
C ALA A 92 3.44 7.90 5.47
N GLU A 93 2.42 8.63 5.92
CA GLU A 93 2.57 9.96 6.53
C GLU A 93 3.22 11.00 5.61
N VAL A 94 3.15 10.81 4.28
CA VAL A 94 3.49 11.85 3.31
C VAL A 94 2.30 12.80 3.20
N PRO A 95 2.39 14.07 3.63
CA PRO A 95 1.29 15.02 3.49
C PRO A 95 0.98 15.25 2.01
N ALA A 96 -0.30 15.42 1.64
CA ALA A 96 -0.69 15.67 0.26
C ALA A 96 0.07 16.85 -0.42
N PRO A 97 0.34 17.98 0.27
CA PRO A 97 1.16 19.06 -0.30
C PRO A 97 2.62 18.68 -0.56
N GLU A 98 3.18 17.72 0.18
CA GLU A 98 4.56 17.26 0.04
C GLU A 98 4.74 16.20 -1.06
N VAL A 99 3.64 15.63 -1.61
CA VAL A 99 3.72 14.59 -2.63
C VAL A 99 4.46 15.07 -3.88
N GLY A 100 4.14 16.25 -4.40
CA GLY A 100 4.83 16.83 -5.57
C GLY A 100 6.32 17.03 -5.32
N PRO A 101 6.71 17.84 -4.31
CA PRO A 101 8.10 18.05 -3.93
C PRO A 101 8.87 16.75 -3.66
N PHE A 102 8.23 15.75 -3.05
CA PHE A 102 8.84 14.44 -2.82
C PHE A 102 9.14 13.70 -4.13
N LEU A 103 8.20 13.66 -5.07
CA LEU A 103 8.41 13.02 -6.37
C LEU A 103 9.51 13.72 -7.17
N ASP A 104 9.63 15.05 -7.06
CA ASP A 104 10.70 15.82 -7.67
C ASP A 104 12.08 15.48 -7.06
N ARG A 105 12.19 15.41 -5.73
CA ARG A 105 13.43 14.99 -5.03
C ARG A 105 13.83 13.56 -5.37
N LEU A 106 12.85 12.69 -5.59
CA LEU A 106 13.06 11.30 -5.98
C LEU A 106 13.46 11.16 -7.46
N GLU A 107 13.45 12.25 -8.23
CA GLU A 107 13.63 12.27 -9.68
C GLU A 107 12.67 11.29 -10.37
N TRP A 108 11.42 11.23 -9.87
CA TRP A 108 10.44 10.31 -10.41
C TRP A 108 10.18 10.62 -11.89
N PRO A 109 10.32 9.64 -12.82
CA PRO A 109 10.25 9.92 -14.25
C PRO A 109 8.81 10.19 -14.76
N GLY A 110 7.80 10.12 -13.89
CA GLY A 110 6.41 10.44 -14.21
C GLY A 110 6.08 11.92 -14.01
N SER A 111 4.88 12.32 -14.43
CA SER A 111 4.35 13.64 -14.10
C SER A 111 3.67 13.61 -12.73
N ALA A 112 4.02 14.54 -11.84
CA ALA A 112 3.30 14.72 -10.58
C ALA A 112 1.86 15.22 -10.80
N SER A 113 1.54 15.84 -11.94
CA SER A 113 0.24 16.47 -12.16
C SER A 113 -0.95 15.48 -12.11
N PRO A 114 -0.93 14.30 -12.77
CA PRO A 114 -1.94 13.27 -12.57
C PRO A 114 -2.12 12.85 -11.10
N VAL A 115 -1.03 12.75 -10.34
CA VAL A 115 -1.06 12.37 -8.92
C VAL A 115 -1.79 13.43 -8.10
N LEU A 116 -1.42 14.69 -8.27
CA LEU A 116 -2.01 15.81 -7.54
C LEU A 116 -3.47 16.05 -7.92
N ARG A 117 -3.82 15.91 -9.22
CA ARG A 117 -5.23 15.95 -9.66
C ARG A 117 -6.06 14.84 -9.03
N PHE A 118 -5.51 13.62 -8.97
CA PHE A 118 -6.18 12.51 -8.32
C PHE A 118 -6.41 12.79 -6.83
N LEU A 119 -5.38 13.21 -6.10
CA LEU A 119 -5.47 13.51 -4.67
C LEU A 119 -6.49 14.62 -4.37
N SER A 120 -6.52 15.68 -5.18
CA SER A 120 -7.56 16.71 -5.07
C SER A 120 -8.95 16.15 -5.36
N GLY A 121 -9.08 15.25 -6.34
CA GLY A 121 -10.35 14.61 -6.68
C GLY A 121 -10.92 13.69 -5.61
N ILE A 122 -10.11 13.18 -4.68
CA ILE A 122 -10.54 12.31 -3.57
C ILE A 122 -10.59 13.01 -2.20
N GLU A 123 -10.32 14.31 -2.17
CA GLU A 123 -10.37 15.10 -0.96
C GLU A 123 -11.74 14.99 -0.29
N GLY A 124 -11.74 14.81 1.03
CA GLY A 124 -12.96 14.64 1.84
C GLY A 124 -13.51 13.22 1.90
N VAL A 125 -13.17 12.34 0.95
CA VAL A 125 -13.59 10.91 0.98
C VAL A 125 -12.46 9.93 1.28
N ALA A 126 -11.21 10.36 1.09
CA ALA A 126 -10.02 9.73 1.63
C ALA A 126 -9.01 10.82 2.01
N ASP A 127 -8.61 10.86 3.27
CA ASP A 127 -7.69 11.87 3.82
C ASP A 127 -6.28 11.32 4.07
N ARG A 128 -6.09 10.00 3.97
CA ARG A 128 -4.83 9.32 4.21
C ARG A 128 -4.53 8.27 3.16
N PHE A 129 -3.25 8.14 2.84
CA PHE A 129 -2.76 7.13 1.92
C PHE A 129 -1.35 6.67 2.27
N MET A 130 -0.98 5.49 1.78
CA MET A 130 0.42 5.06 1.70
C MET A 130 0.88 5.10 0.25
N MET A 131 2.09 5.58 0.00
CA MET A 131 2.70 5.61 -1.32
C MET A 131 3.58 4.38 -1.53
N ALA A 132 3.28 3.58 -2.55
CA ALA A 132 4.09 2.46 -2.98
C ALA A 132 4.81 2.78 -4.29
N PHE A 133 6.14 2.76 -4.30
CA PHE A 133 6.93 3.05 -5.50
C PHE A 133 8.15 2.13 -5.56
N ASP A 134 8.65 1.90 -6.77
CA ASP A 134 9.82 1.06 -7.01
C ASP A 134 11.03 1.95 -7.31
N VAL A 135 12.18 1.62 -6.75
CA VAL A 135 13.45 2.31 -6.97
C VAL A 135 14.53 1.31 -7.37
N THR A 136 15.60 1.83 -7.96
CA THR A 136 16.83 1.13 -8.28
C THR A 136 18.03 1.98 -7.84
N ALA A 137 19.24 1.46 -8.00
CA ALA A 137 20.46 2.23 -7.81
C ALA A 137 20.50 3.52 -8.66
N ASP A 138 19.84 3.49 -9.83
CA ASP A 138 19.87 4.56 -10.83
C ASP A 138 18.73 5.57 -10.64
N GLY A 139 17.66 5.21 -9.94
CA GLY A 139 16.57 6.13 -9.59
C GLY A 139 15.21 5.46 -9.44
N ALA A 140 14.17 6.28 -9.31
CA ALA A 140 12.80 5.80 -9.24
C ALA A 140 12.27 5.25 -10.58
N LEU A 141 11.41 4.25 -10.48
CA LEU A 141 10.71 3.66 -11.60
C LEU A 141 9.35 4.34 -11.82
N PRO A 142 8.80 4.31 -13.05
CA PRO A 142 7.66 5.15 -13.45
C PRO A 142 6.31 4.80 -12.81
N ARG A 143 6.20 3.67 -12.09
CA ARG A 143 4.92 3.22 -11.53
C ARG A 143 4.80 3.63 -10.07
N LEU A 144 3.78 4.42 -9.78
CA LEU A 144 3.40 4.83 -8.42
C LEU A 144 2.10 4.13 -8.01
N GLY A 145 1.97 3.82 -6.73
CA GLY A 145 0.76 3.29 -6.12
C GLY A 145 0.36 4.14 -4.92
N LEU A 146 -0.92 4.39 -4.75
CA LEU A 146 -1.50 5.05 -3.58
C LEU A 146 -2.49 4.08 -2.94
N GLU A 147 -2.25 3.70 -1.69
CA GLU A 147 -3.12 2.82 -0.91
C GLU A 147 -4.06 3.70 -0.09
N MET A 148 -5.31 3.81 -0.53
CA MET A 148 -6.33 4.71 -0.03
C MET A 148 -7.24 4.02 1.00
N TYR A 149 -7.65 4.80 1.99
CA TYR A 149 -8.53 4.41 3.08
C TYR A 149 -9.69 5.42 3.19
N PRO A 150 -10.89 5.00 3.64
CA PRO A 150 -12.02 5.91 3.76
C PRO A 150 -11.77 6.95 4.86
N THR A 151 -12.26 8.18 4.64
CA THR A 151 -12.31 9.20 5.70
C THR A 151 -12.99 8.62 6.94
N GLY A 152 -12.36 8.75 8.11
CA GLY A 152 -12.90 8.21 9.37
C GLY A 152 -12.36 6.84 9.79
N ALA A 153 -11.46 6.24 8.99
CA ALA A 153 -10.66 5.04 9.26
C ALA A 153 -9.84 5.01 10.58
N GLY A 154 -9.99 6.02 11.45
CA GLY A 154 -9.19 6.27 12.64
C GLY A 154 -8.21 7.42 12.41
N ARG A 155 -8.29 8.46 13.25
CA ARG A 155 -7.37 9.62 13.24
C ARG A 155 -6.00 9.35 13.90
N ALA A 156 -5.71 8.09 14.22
CA ALA A 156 -4.41 7.69 14.78
C ALA A 156 -3.32 7.67 13.70
N ASP A 157 -2.09 7.28 14.05
CA ASP A 157 -0.97 7.14 13.12
C ASP A 157 -1.22 6.10 12.00
N TYR A 158 -0.28 5.91 11.08
CA TYR A 158 -0.42 4.96 9.96
C TYR A 158 -0.62 3.50 10.42
N ARG A 159 -0.24 3.15 11.65
CA ARG A 159 -0.34 1.77 12.15
C ARG A 159 -1.80 1.37 12.31
N ALA A 160 -2.67 2.32 12.64
CA ALA A 160 -4.11 2.10 12.65
C ALA A 160 -4.63 1.68 11.27
N LEU A 161 -4.13 2.29 10.18
CA LEU A 161 -4.55 1.96 8.81
C LEU A 161 -4.31 0.49 8.46
N LEU A 162 -3.28 -0.15 9.04
CA LEU A 162 -2.97 -1.57 8.80
C LEU A 162 -4.06 -2.51 9.35
N THR A 163 -4.85 -2.05 10.32
CA THR A 163 -5.90 -2.84 10.98
C THR A 163 -7.30 -2.26 10.84
N THR A 164 -7.44 -1.04 10.31
CA THR A 164 -8.71 -0.33 10.05
C THR A 164 -9.76 -1.19 9.34
N TRP A 165 -9.35 -2.11 8.47
CA TRP A 165 -10.26 -2.99 7.75
C TRP A 165 -11.00 -4.00 8.64
N LEU A 166 -10.55 -4.19 9.88
CA LEU A 166 -11.24 -4.98 10.90
C LEU A 166 -12.37 -4.20 11.57
N THR A 167 -12.38 -2.88 11.44
CA THR A 167 -13.31 -1.98 12.15
C THR A 167 -14.18 -1.15 11.20
N THR A 168 -13.76 -0.93 9.96
CA THR A 168 -14.56 -0.23 8.94
C THR A 168 -15.68 -1.10 8.40
N THR A 169 -16.77 -0.43 8.07
CA THR A 169 -18.04 -0.99 7.62
C THR A 169 -18.32 -0.58 6.17
N ARG A 170 -19.38 -1.13 5.59
CA ARG A 170 -19.92 -0.68 4.30
C ARG A 170 -20.14 0.84 4.25
N ALA A 171 -20.59 1.46 5.34
CA ALA A 171 -20.91 2.88 5.36
C ALA A 171 -19.65 3.74 5.18
N ASP A 172 -18.55 3.37 5.83
CA ASP A 172 -17.29 4.10 5.76
C ASP A 172 -16.73 4.12 4.33
N TRP A 173 -16.82 2.99 3.62
CA TRP A 173 -16.31 2.84 2.25
C TRP A 173 -17.21 3.46 1.17
N ARG A 174 -18.45 3.82 1.50
CA ARG A 174 -19.45 4.25 0.53
C ARG A 174 -19.00 5.49 -0.24
N SER A 175 -18.64 6.57 0.46
CA SER A 175 -18.31 7.85 -0.16
C SER A 175 -17.07 7.77 -1.06
N LEU A 176 -16.04 7.02 -0.63
CA LEU A 176 -14.86 6.78 -1.47
C LEU A 176 -15.23 5.98 -2.73
N THR A 177 -16.06 4.95 -2.59
CA THR A 177 -16.46 4.12 -3.72
C THR A 177 -17.32 4.88 -4.72
N GLU A 178 -18.26 5.70 -4.25
CA GLU A 178 -19.08 6.58 -5.09
C GLU A 178 -18.20 7.58 -5.85
N ARG A 179 -17.23 8.22 -5.18
CA ARG A 179 -16.27 9.11 -5.84
C ARG A 179 -15.42 8.38 -6.90
N LEU A 180 -15.02 7.14 -6.67
CA LEU A 180 -14.29 6.36 -7.67
C LEU A 180 -15.15 6.00 -8.90
N ILE A 181 -16.47 5.83 -8.74
CA ILE A 181 -17.39 5.68 -9.87
C ILE A 181 -17.48 6.98 -10.66
N GLU A 182 -17.65 8.12 -9.98
CA GLU A 182 -17.70 9.46 -10.61
C GLU A 182 -16.42 9.76 -11.42
N MET A 183 -15.27 9.28 -10.95
CA MET A 183 -13.98 9.41 -11.61
C MET A 183 -13.71 8.33 -12.68
N GLU A 184 -14.70 7.47 -12.97
CA GLU A 184 -14.59 6.35 -13.92
C GLU A 184 -13.49 5.33 -13.57
N LEU A 185 -13.10 5.26 -12.29
CA LEU A 185 -12.09 4.33 -11.77
C LEU A 185 -12.71 3.07 -11.15
N CYS A 186 -14.03 3.00 -11.03
CA CYS A 186 -14.75 1.85 -10.52
C CYS A 186 -16.06 1.65 -11.28
N LEU A 187 -16.34 0.43 -11.73
CA LEU A 187 -17.65 0.11 -12.32
C LEU A 187 -18.72 0.01 -11.22
N PRO A 188 -19.95 0.53 -11.41
CA PRO A 188 -21.01 0.44 -10.41
C PRO A 188 -21.25 -0.99 -9.87
N ALA A 189 -21.29 -1.99 -10.76
CA ALA A 189 -21.48 -3.38 -10.36
C ALA A 189 -20.31 -3.92 -9.50
N LYS A 190 -19.08 -3.44 -9.72
CA LYS A 190 -17.89 -3.81 -8.92
C LYS A 190 -17.92 -3.12 -7.56
N ALA A 191 -18.35 -1.86 -7.51
CA ALA A 191 -18.60 -1.12 -6.29
C ALA A 191 -19.63 -1.82 -5.39
N ASP A 192 -20.76 -2.27 -5.95
CA ASP A 192 -21.77 -3.02 -5.21
C ASP A 192 -21.20 -4.30 -4.60
N GLY A 193 -20.43 -5.06 -5.39
CA GLY A 193 -19.72 -6.26 -4.92
C GLY A 193 -18.74 -5.93 -3.79
N LEU A 194 -17.91 -4.90 -3.97
CA LEU A 194 -16.94 -4.45 -2.97
C LEU A 194 -17.63 -4.06 -1.65
N LEU A 195 -18.68 -3.24 -1.72
CA LEU A 195 -19.44 -2.77 -0.55
C LEU A 195 -20.25 -3.86 0.14
N SER A 196 -20.47 -5.00 -0.51
CA SER A 196 -21.06 -6.20 0.12
C SER A 196 -20.06 -7.05 0.93
N TRP A 197 -18.76 -6.77 0.78
CA TRP A 197 -17.70 -7.56 1.39
C TRP A 197 -17.55 -7.35 2.91
N PRO A 198 -17.60 -6.11 3.45
CA PRO A 198 -17.48 -5.89 4.89
C PRO A 198 -18.60 -6.57 5.68
N LYS A 199 -18.28 -7.65 6.40
CA LYS A 199 -19.24 -8.40 7.23
C LYS A 199 -18.54 -9.29 8.26
N TYR A 200 -19.34 -9.80 9.19
CA TYR A 200 -18.94 -10.81 10.16
C TYR A 200 -19.77 -12.06 9.93
N GLU A 201 -19.12 -13.22 9.97
CA GLU A 201 -19.81 -14.52 9.95
C GLU A 201 -19.35 -15.37 11.12
N THR A 202 -20.26 -16.16 11.69
CA THR A 202 -19.92 -17.15 12.71
C THR A 202 -19.65 -18.48 12.01
N VAL A 203 -18.48 -19.05 12.25
CA VAL A 203 -18.06 -20.33 11.68
C VAL A 203 -17.94 -21.35 12.81
N PHE A 204 -18.68 -22.46 12.70
CA PHE A 204 -18.68 -23.53 13.69
C PHE A 204 -17.63 -24.57 13.31
N GLY A 205 -16.58 -24.68 14.12
CA GLY A 205 -15.62 -25.77 14.06
C GLY A 205 -16.11 -27.00 14.83
N ARG A 206 -15.29 -28.05 14.85
CA ARG A 206 -15.61 -29.30 15.55
C ARG A 206 -15.68 -29.12 17.08
N GLU A 207 -14.84 -28.25 17.62
CA GLU A 207 -14.67 -28.06 19.07
C GLU A 207 -14.76 -26.57 19.50
N GLU A 208 -14.73 -25.64 18.54
CA GLU A 208 -14.67 -24.21 18.79
C GLU A 208 -15.58 -23.43 17.83
N VAL A 209 -16.01 -22.25 18.26
CA VAL A 209 -16.75 -21.29 17.42
C VAL A 209 -15.83 -20.13 17.08
N PHE A 210 -15.77 -19.79 15.80
CA PHE A 210 -14.93 -18.74 15.28
C PHE A 210 -15.78 -17.59 14.76
N ARG A 211 -15.23 -16.38 14.87
CA ARG A 211 -15.68 -15.22 14.12
C ARG A 211 -14.80 -15.05 12.88
N LEU A 212 -15.45 -15.03 11.73
CA LEU A 212 -14.86 -14.67 10.45
C LEU A 212 -15.10 -13.18 10.20
N HIS A 213 -14.02 -12.42 10.17
CA HIS A 213 -14.01 -11.01 9.82
C HIS A 213 -13.68 -10.87 8.34
N MET A 214 -14.55 -10.21 7.59
CA MET A 214 -14.35 -9.86 6.18
C MET A 214 -14.41 -8.34 6.07
N GLY A 215 -13.41 -7.74 5.43
CA GLY A 215 -13.34 -6.28 5.31
C GLY A 215 -12.52 -5.84 4.11
N ILE A 216 -12.65 -4.58 3.72
CA ILE A 216 -11.85 -3.98 2.64
C ILE A 216 -10.57 -3.44 3.30
N ASN A 217 -9.43 -4.00 2.93
CA ASN A 217 -8.12 -3.61 3.45
C ASN A 217 -7.73 -2.20 3.02
N HIS A 218 -7.68 -1.97 1.71
CA HIS A 218 -7.45 -0.67 1.10
C HIS A 218 -7.92 -0.68 -0.36
N VAL A 219 -8.10 0.50 -0.95
CA VAL A 219 -8.21 0.66 -2.41
C VAL A 219 -6.89 1.22 -2.93
N LYS A 220 -6.23 0.51 -3.84
CA LYS A 220 -4.98 0.93 -4.45
C LYS A 220 -5.21 1.60 -5.79
N ILE A 221 -4.72 2.82 -5.92
CA ILE A 221 -4.66 3.54 -7.20
C ILE A 221 -3.24 3.45 -7.73
N VAL A 222 -3.11 2.86 -8.90
CA VAL A 222 -1.86 2.72 -9.62
C VAL A 222 -1.81 3.81 -10.69
N ILE A 223 -0.72 4.55 -10.71
CA ILE A 223 -0.44 5.60 -11.67
C ILE A 223 0.78 5.18 -12.49
N GLY A 224 0.63 5.17 -13.81
CA GLY A 224 1.71 4.86 -14.75
C GLY A 224 1.54 5.65 -16.05
N GLY A 225 2.41 6.64 -16.26
CA GLY A 225 2.18 7.67 -17.27
C GLY A 225 0.87 8.42 -16.98
N GLU A 226 0.04 8.64 -17.99
CA GLU A 226 -1.27 9.30 -17.86
C GLU A 226 -2.41 8.33 -17.46
N ARG A 227 -2.12 7.05 -17.22
CA ARG A 227 -3.15 6.05 -16.91
C ARG A 227 -3.26 5.83 -15.40
N LEU A 228 -4.50 5.85 -14.91
CA LEU A 228 -4.86 5.44 -13.57
C LEU A 228 -5.54 4.08 -13.61
N GLN A 229 -5.25 3.24 -12.63
CA GLN A 229 -5.93 1.97 -12.41
C GLN A 229 -6.26 1.79 -10.94
N ALA A 230 -7.51 1.47 -10.63
CA ALA A 230 -7.91 1.12 -9.27
C ALA A 230 -7.97 -0.40 -9.05
N LYS A 231 -7.59 -0.84 -7.85
CA LYS A 231 -7.65 -2.22 -7.35
C LYS A 231 -8.15 -2.20 -5.92
N ALA A 232 -8.96 -3.18 -5.50
CA ALA A 232 -9.39 -3.27 -4.12
C ALA A 232 -8.77 -4.51 -3.46
N TYR A 233 -8.31 -4.36 -2.22
CA TYR A 233 -7.77 -5.47 -1.45
C TYR A 233 -8.76 -5.84 -0.36
N ALA A 234 -9.17 -7.10 -0.33
CA ALA A 234 -10.14 -7.64 0.60
C ALA A 234 -9.40 -8.50 1.63
N GLY A 235 -9.62 -8.21 2.91
CA GLY A 235 -9.06 -8.95 4.03
C GLY A 235 -10.04 -9.98 4.58
N LEU A 236 -9.48 -11.05 5.12
CA LEU A 236 -10.21 -12.09 5.84
C LEU A 236 -9.40 -12.56 7.06
N LYS A 237 -9.98 -12.49 8.27
CA LYS A 237 -9.36 -12.89 9.54
C LYS A 237 -10.30 -13.82 10.31
N PHE A 238 -9.79 -14.97 10.73
CA PHE A 238 -10.44 -15.85 11.69
C PHE A 238 -9.94 -15.53 13.08
N ALA A 239 -10.85 -15.47 14.06
CA ALA A 239 -10.52 -15.37 15.48
C ALA A 239 -11.51 -16.23 16.29
N PRO A 240 -11.11 -16.86 17.40
CA PRO A 240 -12.06 -17.49 18.32
C PRO A 240 -13.13 -16.48 18.78
N LEU A 241 -14.38 -16.89 18.91
CA LEU A 241 -15.51 -16.00 19.22
C LEU A 241 -15.35 -15.29 20.57
N ASP A 242 -14.65 -15.94 21.51
CA ASP A 242 -14.44 -15.46 22.89
C ASP A 242 -13.20 -14.55 23.04
N SER A 243 -12.44 -14.34 21.96
CA SER A 243 -11.36 -13.35 21.95
C SER A 243 -11.96 -11.95 21.86
N GLN A 244 -11.81 -11.12 22.89
CA GLN A 244 -12.08 -9.68 22.75
C GLN A 244 -11.10 -9.06 21.74
N PRO A 245 -11.55 -8.05 20.95
CA PRO A 245 -10.72 -7.37 19.96
C PRO A 245 -9.51 -6.66 20.55
#